data_AF-A0A4Q3UA78-F1
#
_entry.id   AF-A0A4Q3UA78-F1
#
_cell.length_a   1.000
_cell.length_b   1.000
_cell.length_c   1.000
_cell.angle_alpha   90.00
_cell.angle_beta   90.00
_cell.angle_gamma   90.00
#
_symmetry.space_group_name_H-M   'P 1'
#
loop_
_entity.id
_entity.type
_entity.pdbx_description
1 polymer ?
#
loop_
_entity_poly.entity_id
_entity_poly.type
_entity_poly.pdbx_seq_one_letter_code
_entity_poly.pdbx_strand_id
1 'polypeptide(L)'
;MKFRFTLHSVVTSALILVSALSHAGSIFLTGHDPDFHASLGSNAVGAQNINKAGIGFIMDPAFNLYVAGGATKFLFVESNIAVPGGHTVGADGVVASGYSEGVDFEKHDATTLNDELNLLGTKYGGIVVASDFGGILTQDELDILNARKVSIITFLNAGGGLYAMAESNSGTHLTPNGGQFGYLPFVTSGVSLDQNESGFTVTPFGNSLGLTDNAINGNASHNFFTSYGGLSVVDRDASGRVMSVAGRVDVVPEPLSIIALSLGTLALLRRRR
;
A
#
# COMPACT_ATOMS: atom_id res chain seq x y z
N MET A 1 -23.67 63.87 28.05
CA MET A 1 -23.75 62.39 28.01
C MET A 1 -22.79 61.93 26.91
N LYS A 2 -21.61 61.41 27.27
CA LYS A 2 -20.55 61.00 26.32
C LYS A 2 -20.72 59.51 26.01
N PHE A 3 -20.98 59.15 24.75
CA PHE A 3 -20.87 57.75 24.29
C PHE A 3 -19.56 57.58 23.50
N ARG A 4 -18.63 56.82 24.07
CA ARG A 4 -17.43 56.33 23.40
C ARG A 4 -17.79 54.99 22.75
N PHE A 5 -17.60 54.86 21.43
CA PHE A 5 -17.57 53.57 20.76
C PHE A 5 -16.12 53.13 20.58
N THR A 6 -15.76 52.01 21.20
CA THR A 6 -14.43 51.39 21.10
C THR A 6 -14.46 50.39 19.95
N LEU A 7 -13.78 50.71 18.84
CA LEU A 7 -13.63 49.81 17.70
C LEU A 7 -12.60 48.72 18.05
N HIS A 8 -13.06 47.48 18.24
CA HIS A 8 -12.17 46.33 18.37
C HIS A 8 -11.76 45.87 16.97
N SER A 9 -10.49 46.07 16.61
CA SER A 9 -9.89 45.47 15.41
C SER A 9 -9.86 43.95 15.56
N VAL A 10 -10.61 43.26 14.70
CA VAL A 10 -10.48 41.81 14.52
C VAL A 10 -9.30 41.56 13.58
N VAL A 11 -8.17 41.13 14.14
CA VAL A 11 -7.04 40.61 13.36
C VAL A 11 -7.46 39.26 12.79
N THR A 12 -7.61 39.18 11.48
CA THR A 12 -7.85 37.93 10.76
C THR A 12 -6.50 37.31 10.43
N SER A 13 -6.06 36.32 11.21
CA SER A 13 -4.88 35.51 10.86
C SER A 13 -5.22 34.62 9.67
N ALA A 14 -4.67 34.96 8.50
CA ALA A 14 -4.71 34.08 7.34
C ALA A 14 -3.69 32.94 7.56
N LEU A 15 -4.20 31.73 7.82
CA LEU A 15 -3.39 30.52 7.83
C LEU A 15 -3.02 30.21 6.37
N ILE A 16 -1.80 30.55 5.97
CA ILE A 16 -1.25 30.13 4.67
C ILE A 16 -0.93 28.64 4.80
N LEU A 17 -1.85 27.77 4.37
CA LEU A 17 -1.52 26.39 4.05
C LEU A 17 -0.62 26.43 2.82
N VAL A 18 0.68 26.28 3.03
CA VAL A 18 1.60 25.92 1.95
C VAL A 18 1.21 24.49 1.56
N SER A 19 0.48 24.33 0.46
CA SER A 19 0.37 23.04 -0.20
C SER A 19 1.76 22.66 -0.67
N ALA A 20 2.45 21.80 0.10
CA ALA A 20 3.58 21.08 -0.44
C ALA A 20 3.10 20.39 -1.73
N LEU A 21 3.92 20.47 -2.79
CA LEU A 21 3.66 19.71 -4.01
C LEU A 21 3.62 18.23 -3.62
N SER A 22 2.42 17.63 -3.58
CA SER A 22 2.28 16.19 -3.46
C SER A 22 2.88 15.56 -4.70
N HIS A 23 3.82 14.64 -4.49
CA HIS A 23 4.29 13.76 -5.53
C HIS A 23 3.50 12.48 -5.40
N ALA A 24 2.86 12.09 -6.49
CA ALA A 24 2.01 10.92 -6.55
C ALA A 24 2.85 9.66 -6.27
N GLY A 25 2.61 9.01 -5.13
CA GLY A 25 3.34 7.82 -4.69
C GLY A 25 3.06 6.62 -5.58
N SER A 26 4.05 5.75 -5.76
CA SER A 26 3.90 4.54 -6.58
C SER A 26 3.34 3.41 -5.72
N ILE A 27 2.13 2.94 -6.04
CA ILE A 27 1.43 1.91 -5.27
C ILE A 27 1.12 0.72 -6.19
N PHE A 28 1.40 -0.49 -5.73
CA PHE A 28 1.01 -1.76 -6.37
C PHE A 28 0.37 -2.66 -5.32
N LEU A 29 -0.81 -3.20 -5.60
CA LEU A 29 -1.52 -4.09 -4.68
C LEU A 29 -2.01 -5.29 -5.45
N THR A 30 -1.94 -6.45 -4.82
CA THR A 30 -2.32 -7.71 -5.46
C THR A 30 -3.02 -8.63 -4.49
N GLY A 31 -3.99 -9.39 -5.01
CA GLY A 31 -4.62 -10.52 -4.35
C GLY A 31 -3.87 -11.84 -4.53
N HIS A 32 -2.76 -11.81 -5.25
CA HIS A 32 -1.80 -12.90 -5.36
C HIS A 32 -0.86 -12.93 -4.14
N ASP A 33 -0.32 -14.09 -3.80
CA ASP A 33 0.71 -14.33 -2.77
C ASP A 33 2.06 -14.77 -3.39
N PRO A 34 2.66 -13.93 -4.26
CA PRO A 34 3.89 -14.29 -4.96
C PRO A 34 5.10 -14.46 -4.04
N ASP A 35 5.06 -14.00 -2.80
CA ASP A 35 6.05 -14.29 -1.77
C ASP A 35 6.08 -15.78 -1.37
N PHE A 36 4.96 -16.49 -1.44
CA PHE A 36 4.94 -17.95 -1.34
C PHE A 36 5.23 -18.61 -2.68
N HIS A 37 4.48 -18.23 -3.71
CA HIS A 37 4.50 -18.97 -4.96
C HIS A 37 5.79 -18.80 -5.76
N ALA A 38 6.56 -17.74 -5.56
CA ALA A 38 7.85 -17.56 -6.22
C ALA A 38 8.90 -18.61 -5.81
N SER A 39 8.72 -19.27 -4.66
CA SER A 39 9.63 -20.31 -4.15
C SER A 39 9.00 -21.71 -4.18
N LEU A 40 7.69 -21.83 -3.90
CA LEU A 40 7.01 -23.12 -3.73
C LEU A 40 5.82 -23.36 -4.68
N GLY A 41 5.48 -22.39 -5.52
CA GLY A 41 4.32 -22.45 -6.41
C GLY A 41 4.50 -23.32 -7.65
N SER A 42 3.38 -23.75 -8.24
CA SER A 42 3.39 -24.52 -9.50
C SER A 42 3.85 -23.67 -10.69
N ASN A 43 3.65 -22.35 -10.63
CA ASN A 43 4.21 -21.38 -11.55
C ASN A 43 5.10 -20.37 -10.82
N ALA A 44 6.24 -20.84 -10.32
CA ALA A 44 7.21 -20.00 -9.61
C ALA A 44 7.73 -18.83 -10.45
N VAL A 45 8.01 -19.04 -11.74
CA VAL A 45 8.49 -17.97 -12.64
C VAL A 45 7.44 -16.87 -12.79
N GLY A 46 6.16 -17.23 -12.87
CA GLY A 46 5.07 -16.25 -12.91
C GLY A 46 5.00 -15.40 -11.64
N ALA A 47 5.01 -16.04 -10.48
CA ALA A 47 5.02 -15.34 -9.19
C ALA A 47 6.25 -14.43 -9.02
N GLN A 48 7.44 -14.89 -9.45
CA GLN A 48 8.65 -14.06 -9.47
C GLN A 48 8.48 -12.82 -10.36
N ASN A 49 7.78 -12.94 -11.49
CA ASN A 49 7.50 -11.81 -12.37
C ASN A 49 6.51 -10.81 -11.75
N ILE A 50 5.54 -11.27 -10.94
CA ILE A 50 4.66 -10.39 -10.15
C ILE A 50 5.49 -9.59 -9.16
N ASN A 51 6.38 -10.23 -8.39
CA ASN A 51 7.27 -9.54 -7.46
C ASN A 51 8.17 -8.52 -8.18
N LYS A 52 8.79 -8.89 -9.30
CA LYS A 52 9.62 -7.98 -10.09
C LYS A 52 8.83 -6.79 -10.63
N ALA A 53 7.60 -7.00 -11.09
CA ALA A 53 6.74 -5.93 -11.58
C ALA A 53 6.32 -4.98 -10.44
N GLY A 54 5.86 -5.53 -9.30
CA GLY A 54 5.45 -4.76 -8.13
C GLY A 54 6.61 -3.95 -7.55
N ILE A 55 7.72 -4.62 -7.22
CA ILE A 55 8.91 -3.98 -6.63
C ILE A 55 9.54 -3.00 -7.62
N GLY A 56 9.70 -3.39 -8.89
CA GLY A 56 10.23 -2.52 -9.93
C GLY A 56 9.40 -1.26 -10.15
N PHE A 57 8.06 -1.37 -10.08
CA PHE A 57 7.17 -0.22 -10.19
C PHE A 57 7.31 0.75 -9.02
N ILE A 58 7.35 0.23 -7.78
CA ILE A 58 7.39 1.08 -6.58
C ILE A 58 8.78 1.66 -6.31
N MET A 59 9.85 1.02 -6.82
CA MET A 59 11.24 1.46 -6.66
C MET A 59 11.79 2.18 -7.89
N ASP A 60 10.97 2.50 -8.90
CA ASP A 60 11.42 3.17 -10.12
C ASP A 60 11.95 4.59 -9.81
N PRO A 61 13.26 4.89 -9.97
CA PRO A 61 13.83 6.20 -9.64
C PRO A 61 13.29 7.34 -10.52
N ALA A 62 12.65 7.06 -11.66
CA ALA A 62 12.01 8.10 -12.45
C ALA A 62 10.74 8.66 -11.76
N PHE A 63 10.17 7.91 -10.81
CA PHE A 63 8.91 8.26 -10.14
C PHE A 63 8.97 8.14 -8.61
N ASN A 64 10.04 7.56 -8.07
CA ASN A 64 10.32 7.49 -6.65
C ASN A 64 11.49 8.39 -6.30
N LEU A 65 11.17 9.55 -5.71
CA LEU A 65 12.15 10.59 -5.38
C LEU A 65 13.18 10.12 -4.35
N TYR A 66 12.80 9.21 -3.46
CA TYR A 66 13.71 8.69 -2.44
C TYR A 66 14.71 7.72 -3.04
N VAL A 67 14.29 6.86 -3.97
CA VAL A 67 15.21 6.00 -4.71
C VAL A 67 16.15 6.84 -5.57
N ALA A 68 15.64 7.86 -6.27
CA ALA A 68 16.48 8.81 -7.02
C ALA A 68 17.49 9.54 -6.12
N GLY A 69 17.12 9.78 -4.86
CA GLY A 69 17.97 10.38 -3.82
C GLY A 69 18.93 9.41 -3.12
N GLY A 70 18.90 8.11 -3.43
CA GLY A 70 19.83 7.11 -2.91
C GLY A 70 19.26 6.15 -1.84
N ALA A 71 17.99 6.26 -1.47
CA ALA A 71 17.32 5.29 -0.60
C ALA A 71 16.88 4.07 -1.42
N THR A 72 17.84 3.24 -1.86
CA THR A 72 17.59 2.16 -2.82
C THR A 72 17.08 0.85 -2.19
N LYS A 73 16.98 0.78 -0.86
CA LYS A 73 16.41 -0.38 -0.16
C LYS A 73 14.90 -0.26 -0.04
N PHE A 74 14.19 -1.38 0.03
CA PHE A 74 12.82 -1.43 0.52
C PHE A 74 12.71 -2.12 1.88
N LEU A 75 11.74 -1.71 2.67
CA LEU A 75 11.38 -2.36 3.94
C LEU A 75 10.44 -3.52 3.62
N PHE A 76 10.85 -4.76 3.91
CA PHE A 76 9.97 -5.93 3.79
C PHE A 76 9.31 -6.24 5.13
N VAL A 77 7.98 -6.19 5.17
CA VAL A 77 7.20 -6.35 6.40
C VAL A 77 6.67 -7.78 6.45
N GLU A 78 7.18 -8.55 7.40
CA GLU A 78 6.85 -9.96 7.59
C GLU A 78 7.21 -10.40 9.01
N SER A 79 6.40 -11.27 9.61
CA SER A 79 6.68 -11.80 10.95
C SER A 79 7.89 -12.75 11.01
N ASN A 80 8.28 -13.13 12.22
CA ASN A 80 9.30 -14.14 12.51
C ASN A 80 8.75 -15.31 13.36
N ILE A 81 7.43 -15.51 13.35
CA ILE A 81 6.81 -16.67 14.00
C ILE A 81 7.29 -17.98 13.36
N ALA A 82 7.10 -19.09 14.07
CA ALA A 82 7.25 -20.40 13.46
C ALA A 82 6.27 -20.54 12.28
N VAL A 83 6.80 -20.89 11.11
CA VAL A 83 6.03 -20.96 9.85
C VAL A 83 4.86 -21.96 10.00
N PRO A 84 3.60 -21.49 9.94
CA PRO A 84 2.44 -22.37 10.00
C PRO A 84 2.32 -23.23 8.74
N GLY A 85 1.57 -24.34 8.83
CA GLY A 85 1.29 -25.18 7.66
C GLY A 85 0.52 -24.42 6.58
N GLY A 86 0.97 -24.52 5.32
CA GLY A 86 0.39 -23.75 4.21
C GLY A 86 1.00 -22.35 4.05
N HIS A 87 2.05 -22.03 4.79
CA HIS A 87 2.81 -20.78 4.69
C HIS A 87 4.31 -21.07 4.47
N THR A 88 5.06 -20.03 4.12
CA THR A 88 6.53 -20.03 4.05
C THR A 88 7.07 -18.72 4.60
N VAL A 89 8.39 -18.64 4.77
CA VAL A 89 9.07 -17.33 4.90
C VAL A 89 8.98 -16.65 3.53
N GLY A 90 8.09 -15.68 3.39
CA GLY A 90 7.84 -14.96 2.15
C GLY A 90 9.05 -14.19 1.61
N ALA A 91 10.00 -13.83 2.49
CA ALA A 91 11.29 -13.29 2.06
C ALA A 91 12.04 -14.23 1.10
N ASP A 92 11.86 -15.55 1.22
CA ASP A 92 12.46 -16.51 0.29
C ASP A 92 11.90 -16.34 -1.13
N GLY A 93 10.62 -15.99 -1.29
CA GLY A 93 10.03 -15.67 -2.59
C GLY A 93 10.55 -14.35 -3.17
N VAL A 94 10.81 -13.36 -2.32
CA VAL A 94 11.47 -12.10 -2.71
C VAL A 94 12.92 -12.39 -3.18
N VAL A 95 13.65 -13.26 -2.47
CA VAL A 95 14.99 -13.70 -2.87
C VAL A 95 14.97 -14.49 -4.17
N ALA A 96 14.03 -15.42 -4.32
CA ALA A 96 13.82 -16.17 -5.58
C ALA A 96 13.51 -15.25 -6.76
N SER A 97 12.96 -14.06 -6.49
CA SER A 97 12.68 -13.03 -7.49
C SER A 97 13.92 -12.20 -7.89
N GLY A 98 15.08 -12.47 -7.28
CA GLY A 98 16.37 -11.87 -7.64
C GLY A 98 16.82 -10.71 -6.74
N TYR A 99 16.13 -10.47 -5.64
CA TYR A 99 16.51 -9.47 -4.65
C TYR A 99 17.34 -10.09 -3.52
N SER A 100 18.18 -9.31 -2.86
CA SER A 100 19.07 -9.78 -1.79
C SER A 100 18.80 -9.03 -0.48
N GLU A 101 18.58 -9.77 0.61
CA GLU A 101 18.43 -9.18 1.94
C GLU A 101 19.75 -8.51 2.38
N GLY A 102 19.64 -7.35 3.05
CA GLY A 102 20.75 -6.49 3.42
C GLY A 102 21.27 -5.59 2.29
N VAL A 103 20.91 -5.88 1.03
CA VAL A 103 21.31 -5.11 -0.16
C VAL A 103 20.12 -4.37 -0.75
N ASP A 104 19.10 -5.09 -1.19
CA ASP A 104 17.90 -4.57 -1.83
C ASP A 104 16.77 -4.35 -0.82
N PHE A 105 16.74 -5.15 0.25
CA PHE A 105 15.72 -5.03 1.29
C PHE A 105 16.21 -5.43 2.67
N GLU A 106 15.46 -5.04 3.68
CA GLU A 106 15.62 -5.54 5.05
C GLU A 106 14.26 -5.98 5.58
N LYS A 107 14.22 -7.18 6.17
CA LYS A 107 12.99 -7.78 6.70
C LYS A 107 12.80 -7.43 8.16
N HIS A 108 11.60 -6.99 8.52
CA HIS A 108 11.28 -6.60 9.88
C HIS A 108 9.89 -7.08 10.31
N ASP A 109 9.85 -7.66 11.51
CA ASP A 109 8.63 -8.07 12.21
C ASP A 109 8.16 -6.98 13.19
N ALA A 110 7.07 -7.25 13.90
CA ALA A 110 6.47 -6.30 14.84
C ALA A 110 7.42 -5.79 15.94
N THR A 111 8.51 -6.52 16.26
CA THR A 111 9.45 -6.12 17.30
C THR A 111 10.32 -4.93 16.91
N THR A 112 10.55 -4.74 15.61
CA THR A 112 11.44 -3.68 15.07
C THR A 112 10.75 -2.75 14.07
N LEU A 113 9.59 -3.15 13.52
CA LEU A 113 8.89 -2.44 12.46
C LEU A 113 8.61 -0.96 12.76
N ASN A 114 8.24 -0.61 14.00
CA ASN A 114 7.95 0.78 14.37
C ASN A 114 9.17 1.70 14.21
N ASP A 115 10.36 1.21 14.57
CA ASP A 115 11.60 1.98 14.47
C ASP A 115 12.01 2.13 13.00
N GLU A 116 11.90 1.07 12.22
CA GLU A 116 12.25 1.05 10.79
C GLU A 116 11.29 1.89 9.95
N LEU A 117 10.01 1.97 10.32
CA LEU A 117 9.06 2.91 9.71
C LEU A 117 9.41 4.39 9.96
N ASN A 118 10.30 4.72 10.92
CA ASN A 118 10.83 6.09 11.06
C ASN A 118 11.95 6.38 10.04
N LEU A 119 12.48 5.37 9.36
CA LEU A 119 13.57 5.48 8.39
C LEU A 119 13.09 5.52 6.93
N LEU A 120 11.78 5.56 6.69
CA LEU A 120 11.20 5.78 5.37
C LEU A 120 11.72 7.09 4.76
N GLY A 121 12.07 7.04 3.48
CA GLY A 121 12.61 8.16 2.71
C GLY A 121 14.06 8.53 3.01
N THR A 122 14.70 7.87 3.98
CA THR A 122 16.14 8.05 4.28
C THR A 122 16.91 6.76 4.05
N LYS A 123 16.46 5.66 4.65
CA LYS A 123 16.98 4.30 4.43
C LYS A 123 16.19 3.57 3.35
N TYR A 124 14.86 3.71 3.39
CA TYR A 124 13.96 2.96 2.52
C TYR A 124 13.26 3.85 1.49
N GLY A 125 13.36 3.48 0.22
CA GLY A 125 12.60 4.08 -0.88
C GLY A 125 11.21 3.50 -1.04
N GLY A 126 10.94 2.31 -0.49
CA GLY A 126 9.63 1.67 -0.57
C GLY A 126 9.32 0.73 0.59
N ILE A 127 8.06 0.33 0.68
CA ILE A 127 7.55 -0.67 1.61
C ILE A 127 7.02 -1.85 0.78
N VAL A 128 7.36 -3.07 1.18
CA VAL A 128 6.80 -4.30 0.62
C VAL A 128 6.15 -5.07 1.78
N VAL A 129 4.86 -5.37 1.68
CA VAL A 129 4.11 -6.09 2.71
C VAL A 129 3.86 -7.51 2.23
N ALA A 130 4.29 -8.49 3.02
CA ALA A 130 4.05 -9.92 2.77
C ALA A 130 2.55 -10.24 2.75
N SER A 131 2.19 -11.36 2.12
CA SER A 131 0.82 -11.86 2.21
C SER A 131 0.54 -12.46 3.59
N ASP A 132 -0.73 -12.48 4.00
CA ASP A 132 -1.17 -13.12 5.25
C ASP A 132 -1.59 -14.58 5.08
N PHE A 133 -1.69 -15.04 3.83
CA PHE A 133 -1.79 -16.45 3.46
C PHE A 133 -0.80 -16.72 2.32
N GLY A 134 0.03 -17.75 2.49
CA GLY A 134 1.24 -17.98 1.71
C GLY A 134 2.46 -17.42 2.45
N GLY A 135 2.51 -16.11 2.64
CA GLY A 135 3.47 -15.42 3.50
C GLY A 135 3.08 -15.48 4.98
N ILE A 136 3.82 -14.78 5.83
CA ILE A 136 3.57 -14.74 7.29
C ILE A 136 3.40 -13.31 7.82
N LEU A 137 2.61 -12.47 7.14
CA LEU A 137 2.10 -11.25 7.74
C LEU A 137 1.12 -11.62 8.88
N THR A 138 1.35 -11.11 10.09
CA THR A 138 0.45 -11.33 11.23
C THR A 138 -0.27 -10.06 11.65
N GLN A 139 -1.25 -10.21 12.54
CA GLN A 139 -2.00 -9.10 13.11
C GLN A 139 -1.10 -8.05 13.77
N ASP A 140 0.00 -8.46 14.41
CA ASP A 140 0.87 -7.52 15.12
C ASP A 140 1.57 -6.56 14.15
N GLU A 141 2.07 -7.06 13.02
CA GLU A 141 2.64 -6.20 11.96
C GLU A 141 1.55 -5.34 11.30
N LEU A 142 0.39 -5.93 11.00
CA LEU A 142 -0.73 -5.24 10.37
C LEU A 142 -1.27 -4.09 11.24
N ASP A 143 -1.38 -4.31 12.55
CA ASP A 143 -1.82 -3.28 13.51
C ASP A 143 -0.83 -2.12 13.57
N ILE A 144 0.47 -2.39 13.50
CA ILE A 144 1.51 -1.35 13.42
C ILE A 144 1.38 -0.57 12.11
N LEU A 145 1.25 -1.23 10.95
CA LEU A 145 1.05 -0.56 9.67
C LEU A 145 -0.19 0.35 9.71
N ASN A 146 -1.31 -0.17 10.22
CA ASN A 146 -2.56 0.55 10.36
C ASN A 146 -2.45 1.75 11.29
N ALA A 147 -1.76 1.62 12.43
CA ALA A 147 -1.49 2.71 13.36
C ALA A 147 -0.57 3.78 12.75
N ARG A 148 0.33 3.38 11.83
CA ARG A 148 1.31 4.25 11.15
C ARG A 148 0.80 4.83 9.83
N LYS A 149 -0.48 4.64 9.50
CA LYS A 149 -1.16 5.16 8.30
C LYS A 149 -0.76 6.58 7.93
N VAL A 150 -0.80 7.53 8.86
CA VAL A 150 -0.51 8.95 8.55
C VAL A 150 0.92 9.13 8.05
N SER A 151 1.89 8.44 8.65
CA SER A 151 3.30 8.50 8.23
C SER A 151 3.50 7.81 6.88
N ILE A 152 2.85 6.67 6.65
CA ILE A 152 2.90 5.94 5.37
C ILE A 152 2.30 6.80 4.24
N ILE A 153 1.15 7.44 4.48
CA ILE A 153 0.54 8.37 3.52
C ILE A 153 1.46 9.55 3.24
N THR A 154 2.08 10.12 4.27
CA THR A 154 3.02 11.24 4.10
C THR A 154 4.21 10.83 3.24
N PHE A 155 4.77 9.65 3.47
CA PHE A 155 5.85 9.07 2.68
C PHE A 155 5.42 8.84 1.22
N LEU A 156 4.25 8.26 0.98
CA LEU A 156 3.71 8.05 -0.36
C LEU A 156 3.50 9.38 -1.10
N ASN A 157 2.90 10.37 -0.45
CA ASN A 157 2.68 11.70 -1.02
C ASN A 157 3.97 12.52 -1.23
N ALA A 158 5.08 12.08 -0.65
CA ALA A 158 6.40 12.63 -0.90
C ALA A 158 7.16 11.87 -2.00
N GLY A 159 6.50 10.93 -2.69
CA GLY A 159 7.05 10.15 -3.80
C GLY A 159 7.59 8.78 -3.39
N GLY A 160 7.25 8.26 -2.21
CA GLY A 160 7.60 6.90 -1.80
C GLY A 160 6.81 5.81 -2.53
N GLY A 161 7.24 4.56 -2.34
CA GLY A 161 6.65 3.37 -2.95
C GLY A 161 5.98 2.43 -1.95
N LEU A 162 4.88 1.76 -2.32
CA LEU A 162 4.28 0.68 -1.53
C LEU A 162 3.78 -0.46 -2.42
N TYR A 163 4.22 -1.68 -2.10
CA TYR A 163 3.74 -2.92 -2.70
C TYR A 163 3.15 -3.80 -1.60
N ALA A 164 1.92 -4.27 -1.75
CA ALA A 164 1.33 -5.22 -0.80
C ALA A 164 0.72 -6.42 -1.51
N MET A 165 1.03 -7.59 -0.98
CA MET A 165 0.54 -8.89 -1.44
C MET A 165 -0.77 -9.24 -0.74
N ALA A 166 -1.29 -10.44 -1.00
CA ALA A 166 -2.64 -10.81 -0.56
C ALA A 166 -2.85 -10.68 0.96
N GLU A 167 -3.83 -9.88 1.36
CA GLU A 167 -4.27 -9.75 2.75
C GLU A 167 -5.76 -10.12 2.83
N SER A 168 -6.05 -11.32 3.31
CA SER A 168 -7.34 -12.00 3.20
C SER A 168 -7.85 -12.58 4.51
N ASN A 169 -6.96 -12.76 5.49
CA ASN A 169 -7.14 -13.59 6.67
C ASN A 169 -7.59 -15.03 6.36
N SER A 170 -7.28 -15.55 5.18
CA SER A 170 -7.49 -16.96 4.81
C SER A 170 -6.44 -17.86 5.49
N GLY A 171 -6.43 -19.16 5.15
CA GLY A 171 -5.43 -20.09 5.64
C GLY A 171 -5.48 -20.29 7.15
N THR A 172 -4.39 -19.95 7.86
CA THR A 172 -4.30 -20.08 9.32
C THR A 172 -4.85 -18.89 10.10
N HIS A 173 -5.49 -17.93 9.42
CA HIS A 173 -6.11 -16.74 10.02
C HIS A 173 -5.12 -15.88 10.82
N LEU A 174 -3.99 -15.52 10.21
CA LEU A 174 -2.91 -14.76 10.87
C LEU A 174 -3.29 -13.30 11.18
N THR A 175 -4.37 -12.77 10.60
CA THR A 175 -4.87 -11.39 10.77
C THR A 175 -6.35 -11.38 11.20
N PRO A 176 -6.71 -12.04 12.33
CA PRO A 176 -8.09 -12.37 12.67
C PRO A 176 -8.95 -11.16 13.08
N ASN A 177 -8.33 -10.03 13.41
CA ASN A 177 -9.03 -8.82 13.84
C ASN A 177 -9.37 -7.89 12.67
N GLY A 178 -8.98 -8.27 11.45
CA GLY A 178 -9.22 -7.47 10.26
C GLY A 178 -8.26 -6.29 10.11
N GLY A 179 -8.63 -5.36 9.23
CA GLY A 179 -7.82 -4.18 8.92
C GLY A 179 -6.85 -4.38 7.76
N GLN A 180 -7.05 -5.42 6.95
CA GLN A 180 -6.28 -5.70 5.75
C GLN A 180 -6.28 -4.49 4.80
N PHE A 181 -5.11 -4.12 4.30
CA PHE A 181 -4.82 -2.90 3.54
C PHE A 181 -5.19 -1.60 4.26
N GLY A 182 -5.49 -1.67 5.55
CA GLY A 182 -6.06 -0.58 6.33
C GLY A 182 -5.14 0.62 6.45
N TYR A 183 -3.85 0.49 6.15
CA TYR A 183 -2.85 1.55 6.12
C TYR A 183 -2.95 2.43 4.86
N LEU A 184 -3.83 2.11 3.91
CA LEU A 184 -4.23 2.96 2.78
C LEU A 184 -5.66 3.49 2.97
N PRO A 185 -5.94 4.77 2.69
CA PRO A 185 -7.25 5.36 2.97
C PRO A 185 -8.33 5.03 1.93
N PHE A 186 -7.96 4.56 0.74
CA PHE A 186 -8.87 4.40 -0.41
C PHE A 186 -9.00 2.96 -0.91
N VAL A 187 -8.18 2.04 -0.39
CA VAL A 187 -8.23 0.62 -0.77
C VAL A 187 -8.89 -0.13 0.35
N THR A 188 -10.19 -0.35 0.25
CA THR A 188 -10.91 -1.12 1.26
C THR A 188 -12.12 -1.81 0.66
N SER A 189 -11.86 -2.79 -0.19
CA SER A 189 -12.25 -4.15 0.20
C SER A 189 -11.38 -5.15 -0.56
N GLY A 190 -10.31 -5.63 0.06
CA GLY A 190 -9.85 -6.99 -0.21
C GLY A 190 -10.98 -7.91 0.24
N VAL A 191 -11.72 -8.48 -0.71
CA VAL A 191 -12.72 -9.50 -0.38
C VAL A 191 -11.99 -10.83 -0.41
N SER A 192 -11.92 -11.48 0.75
CA SER A 192 -11.32 -12.82 0.87
C SER A 192 -11.97 -13.77 -0.14
N LEU A 193 -11.11 -14.49 -0.83
CA LEU A 193 -11.46 -15.43 -1.87
C LEU A 193 -10.25 -16.33 -2.12
N ASP A 194 -10.36 -17.59 -1.76
CA ASP A 194 -9.36 -18.58 -2.14
C ASP A 194 -9.73 -19.19 -3.50
N GLN A 195 -8.85 -19.04 -4.47
CA GLN A 195 -9.04 -19.64 -5.80
C GLN A 195 -7.73 -20.00 -6.47
N ASN A 196 -7.79 -21.05 -7.29
CA ASN A 196 -6.74 -21.34 -8.26
C ASN A 196 -6.77 -20.29 -9.38
N GLU A 197 -5.60 -19.89 -9.83
CA GLU A 197 -5.45 -18.95 -10.93
C GLU A 197 -5.56 -19.67 -12.28
N SER A 198 -6.72 -19.55 -12.92
CA SER A 198 -6.95 -20.12 -14.25
C SER A 198 -7.88 -19.24 -15.06
N GLY A 199 -7.47 -18.92 -16.29
CA GLY A 199 -8.20 -17.99 -17.17
C GLY A 199 -8.10 -16.53 -16.72
N PHE A 200 -7.08 -16.18 -15.92
CA PHE A 200 -6.83 -14.81 -15.53
C PHE A 200 -6.21 -14.06 -16.71
N THR A 201 -6.48 -12.76 -16.80
CA THR A 201 -6.05 -11.92 -17.92
C THR A 201 -5.41 -10.64 -17.43
N VAL A 202 -4.25 -10.31 -17.97
CA VAL A 202 -3.55 -9.05 -17.78
C VAL A 202 -4.21 -7.98 -18.65
N THR A 203 -4.41 -6.80 -18.08
CA THR A 203 -4.90 -5.63 -18.83
C THR A 203 -3.77 -4.97 -19.64
N PRO A 204 -4.07 -4.05 -20.57
CA PRO A 204 -3.04 -3.26 -21.23
C PRO A 204 -2.11 -2.51 -20.27
N PHE A 205 -2.64 -2.04 -19.13
CA PHE A 205 -1.82 -1.39 -18.10
C PHE A 205 -0.89 -2.39 -17.41
N GLY A 206 -1.38 -3.56 -16.99
CA GLY A 206 -0.51 -4.60 -16.42
C GLY A 206 0.58 -5.07 -17.39
N ASN A 207 0.27 -5.15 -18.69
CA ASN A 207 1.28 -5.46 -19.72
C ASN A 207 2.36 -4.37 -19.83
N SER A 208 1.99 -3.10 -19.63
CA SER A 208 2.98 -2.00 -19.57
C SER A 208 3.94 -2.10 -18.38
N LEU A 209 3.58 -2.89 -17.35
CA LEU A 209 4.44 -3.23 -16.21
C LEU A 209 5.29 -4.49 -16.46
N GLY A 210 5.18 -5.11 -17.64
CA GLY A 210 5.91 -6.33 -18.01
C GLY A 210 5.21 -7.63 -17.62
N LEU A 211 3.97 -7.58 -17.15
CA LEU A 211 3.20 -8.79 -16.83
C LEU A 211 2.56 -9.39 -18.09
N THR A 212 2.38 -10.71 -18.07
CA THR A 212 1.68 -11.47 -19.12
C THR A 212 0.67 -12.40 -18.47
N ASP A 213 -0.31 -12.91 -19.23
CA ASP A 213 -1.27 -13.88 -18.70
C ASP A 213 -0.57 -15.10 -18.09
N ASN A 214 0.53 -15.54 -18.69
CA ASN A 214 1.34 -16.64 -18.17
C ASN A 214 1.96 -16.34 -16.79
N ALA A 215 2.12 -15.07 -16.40
CA ALA A 215 2.69 -14.71 -15.11
C ALA A 215 1.67 -14.82 -13.96
N ILE A 216 0.38 -14.65 -14.25
CA ILE A 216 -0.71 -14.54 -13.26
C ILE A 216 -1.66 -15.75 -13.28
N ASN A 217 -1.27 -16.84 -13.95
CA ASN A 217 -2.01 -18.09 -14.00
C ASN A 217 -1.15 -19.24 -13.47
N GLY A 218 -1.77 -20.25 -12.88
CA GLY A 218 -1.11 -21.48 -12.45
C GLY A 218 -0.67 -21.52 -10.98
N ASN A 219 -0.99 -20.51 -10.17
CA ASN A 219 -0.86 -20.54 -8.72
C ASN A 219 -2.23 -20.34 -8.03
N ALA A 220 -2.27 -19.62 -6.91
CA ALA A 220 -3.47 -19.26 -6.16
C ALA A 220 -3.52 -17.77 -5.81
N SER A 221 -4.72 -17.30 -5.50
CA SER A 221 -4.97 -15.94 -5.02
C SER A 221 -5.98 -15.99 -3.88
N HIS A 222 -5.91 -15.01 -2.98
CA HIS A 222 -6.60 -15.04 -1.68
C HIS A 222 -7.53 -13.85 -1.43
N ASN A 223 -7.47 -12.81 -2.27
CA ASN A 223 -8.46 -11.74 -2.25
C ASN A 223 -8.64 -11.11 -3.64
N PHE A 224 -9.68 -10.30 -3.79
CA PHE A 224 -9.86 -9.41 -4.94
C PHE A 224 -10.33 -8.04 -4.47
N PHE A 225 -10.14 -7.02 -5.30
CA PHE A 225 -10.46 -5.63 -4.97
C PHE A 225 -11.81 -5.22 -5.58
N THR A 226 -12.67 -4.57 -4.78
CA THR A 226 -13.91 -3.93 -5.29
C THR A 226 -13.85 -2.41 -5.34
N SER A 227 -12.91 -1.81 -4.59
CA SER A 227 -12.58 -0.39 -4.61
C SER A 227 -11.07 -0.23 -4.53
N TYR A 228 -10.54 0.70 -5.34
CA TYR A 228 -9.09 0.87 -5.53
C TYR A 228 -8.69 2.32 -5.75
N GLY A 229 -9.52 3.28 -5.35
CA GLY A 229 -9.15 4.71 -5.17
C GLY A 229 -8.44 5.40 -6.33
N GLY A 230 -8.78 5.07 -7.58
CA GLY A 230 -8.17 5.67 -8.77
C GLY A 230 -6.89 4.98 -9.26
N LEU A 231 -6.45 3.89 -8.62
CA LEU A 231 -5.44 3.01 -9.18
C LEU A 231 -5.96 2.35 -10.48
N SER A 232 -5.05 2.04 -11.39
CA SER A 232 -5.36 1.33 -12.63
C SER A 232 -5.37 -0.17 -12.38
N VAL A 233 -6.35 -0.86 -12.96
CA VAL A 233 -6.43 -2.32 -12.89
C VAL A 233 -5.25 -2.92 -13.65
N VAL A 234 -4.53 -3.84 -13.01
CA VAL A 234 -3.39 -4.54 -13.58
C VAL A 234 -3.86 -5.83 -14.24
N ASP A 235 -4.66 -6.62 -13.54
CA ASP A 235 -5.21 -7.87 -14.06
C ASP A 235 -6.54 -8.25 -13.40
N ARG A 236 -7.18 -9.27 -13.99
CA ARG A 236 -8.49 -9.78 -13.58
C ARG A 236 -8.52 -11.29 -13.62
N ASP A 237 -9.34 -11.87 -12.76
CA ASP A 237 -9.65 -13.29 -12.84
C ASP A 237 -10.64 -13.61 -13.98
N ALA A 238 -10.92 -14.90 -14.18
CA ALA A 238 -11.84 -15.38 -15.20
C ALA A 238 -13.30 -14.89 -15.03
N SER A 239 -13.67 -14.43 -13.82
CA SER A 239 -14.98 -13.81 -13.55
C SER A 239 -14.98 -12.29 -13.73
N GLY A 240 -13.85 -11.71 -14.15
CA GLY A 240 -13.67 -10.28 -14.34
C GLY A 240 -13.44 -9.50 -13.04
N ARG A 241 -13.24 -10.17 -11.90
CA ARG A 241 -12.91 -9.50 -10.62
C ARG A 241 -11.48 -8.96 -10.68
N VAL A 242 -11.25 -7.81 -10.05
CA VAL A 242 -9.95 -7.13 -10.07
C VAL A 242 -9.02 -7.79 -9.07
N MET A 243 -7.93 -8.39 -9.54
CA MET A 243 -7.00 -9.10 -8.66
C MET A 243 -5.82 -8.23 -8.26
N SER A 244 -5.29 -7.42 -9.19
CA SER A 244 -4.23 -6.46 -8.87
C SER A 244 -4.54 -5.06 -9.41
N VAL A 245 -4.01 -4.06 -8.73
CA VAL A 245 -4.13 -2.64 -9.08
C VAL A 245 -2.80 -1.94 -8.86
N ALA A 246 -2.46 -0.97 -9.69
CA ALA A 246 -1.29 -0.13 -9.49
C ALA A 246 -1.49 1.27 -10.05
N GLY A 247 -0.70 2.21 -9.56
CA GLY A 247 -0.83 3.60 -10.00
C GLY A 247 0.11 4.52 -9.26
N ARG A 248 0.24 5.73 -9.82
CA ARG A 248 0.94 6.84 -9.19
C ARG A 248 -0.12 7.85 -8.82
N VAL A 249 -0.49 7.87 -7.54
CA VAL A 249 -1.62 8.67 -7.06
C VAL A 249 -1.24 9.46 -5.82
N ASP A 250 -1.81 10.66 -5.70
CA ASP A 250 -1.81 11.37 -4.43
C ASP A 250 -2.78 10.66 -3.49
N VAL A 251 -2.25 10.23 -2.35
CA VAL A 251 -2.99 9.60 -1.28
C VAL A 251 -3.60 10.70 -0.42
N VAL A 252 -4.76 11.20 -0.82
CA VAL A 252 -5.49 12.17 -0.01
C VAL A 252 -6.15 11.41 1.15
N PRO A 253 -5.84 11.72 2.42
CA PRO A 253 -6.64 11.20 3.52
C PRO A 253 -8.10 11.60 3.27
N GLU A 254 -9.04 10.65 3.37
CA GLU A 254 -10.48 10.92 3.32
C GLU A 254 -10.73 12.24 4.07
N PRO A 255 -11.26 13.28 3.40
CA PRO A 255 -11.19 14.59 3.98
C PRO A 255 -11.98 14.60 5.29
N LEU A 256 -11.59 15.50 6.18
CA LEU A 256 -12.48 16.16 7.13
C LEU A 256 -13.61 16.90 6.37
N SER A 257 -14.30 16.22 5.46
CA SER A 257 -15.36 16.67 4.55
C SER A 257 -16.53 17.30 5.31
N ILE A 258 -16.60 17.05 6.63
CA ILE A 258 -17.58 17.63 7.55
C ILE A 258 -17.10 18.99 8.12
N ILE A 259 -15.80 19.24 8.23
CA ILE A 259 -15.26 20.48 8.81
C ILE A 259 -15.20 21.63 7.77
N ALA A 260 -14.86 21.32 6.52
CA ALA A 260 -14.88 22.34 5.45
C ALA A 260 -16.31 22.81 5.12
N LEU A 261 -17.32 21.92 5.20
CA LEU A 261 -18.73 22.28 5.00
C LEU A 261 -19.34 23.05 6.19
N SER A 262 -18.84 22.81 7.42
CA SER A 262 -19.32 23.51 8.63
C SER A 262 -18.74 24.92 8.77
N LEU A 263 -17.52 25.17 8.30
CA LEU A 263 -16.97 26.53 8.23
C LEU A 263 -17.65 27.40 7.15
N GLY A 264 -18.06 26.80 6.02
CA GLY A 264 -18.83 27.48 4.97
C GLY A 264 -20.25 27.89 5.41
N THR A 265 -20.92 27.06 6.23
CA THR A 265 -22.28 27.33 6.71
C THR A 265 -22.33 28.33 7.88
N LEU A 266 -21.33 28.34 8.78
CA LEU A 266 -21.24 29.35 9.84
C LEU A 266 -20.95 30.78 9.30
N ALA A 267 -20.18 30.90 8.22
CA ALA A 267 -19.93 32.20 7.59
C ALA A 267 -21.18 32.79 6.91
N LEU A 268 -22.09 31.94 6.40
CA LEU A 268 -23.36 32.34 5.79
C LEU A 268 -24.43 32.72 6.83
N LEU A 269 -24.42 32.10 8.01
CA LEU A 269 -25.35 32.42 9.09
C LEU A 269 -25.02 33.72 9.84
N ARG A 270 -23.76 34.20 9.80
CA ARG A 270 -23.34 35.44 10.49
C ARG A 270 -23.54 36.71 9.67
N ARG A 271 -23.90 36.61 8.38
CA ARG A 271 -24.11 37.77 7.48
C ARG A 271 -25.59 38.23 7.39
N ARG A 272 -26.49 37.59 8.15
CA ARG A 272 -27.91 37.97 8.28
C ARG A 272 -28.26 38.31 9.73
N ARG A 273 -27.66 39.36 10.29
CA ARG A 273 -28.22 40.18 11.38
C ARG A 273 -27.72 41.61 11.25
#